data_AF-A0A401QHP7-F1
#
_entry.id   AF-A0A401QHP7-F1
#
_cell.length_a   1.000
_cell.length_b   1.000
_cell.length_c   1.000
_cell.angle_alpha   90.00
_cell.angle_beta   90.00
_cell.angle_gamma   90.00
#
_symmetry.space_group_name_H-M   'P 1'
#
loop_
_entity.id
_entity.type
_entity.pdbx_description
1 polymer ?
#
loop_
_entity_poly.entity_id
_entity_poly.type
_entity_poly.pdbx_seq_one_letter_code
_entity_poly.pdbx_strand_id
1 'polypeptide(L)'
;MGSQGRRELARAPRCQAGWEPEGGGWQAQPSSPTATLEGGPGAKARKGRSISRTRHVELLVVADFSLYQALGPNVNQYLLVLFAAADRLYRHPSLASDVRLAVTKMLVIRHESEGPEVLQEAQRTLHNFCDWQRQMRTRPEWAAVKYDAAVLLTREVLNVVLACSHGHTHSHTDRMTRSHLRWHRHTH
;
A
#
# COMPACT_ATOMS: atom_id res chain seq x y z
N MET A 1 51.94 -7.20 26.92
CA MET A 1 50.68 -7.69 26.28
C MET A 1 49.69 -6.55 26.31
N GLY A 2 49.20 -6.10 25.15
CA GLY A 2 48.25 -4.98 25.07
C GLY A 2 48.24 -4.33 23.69
N SER A 3 47.82 -5.08 22.67
CA SER A 3 47.63 -4.59 21.30
C SER A 3 46.42 -3.66 21.22
N GLN A 4 46.66 -2.38 20.95
CA GLN A 4 45.61 -1.42 20.58
C GLN A 4 45.20 -1.64 19.12
N GLY A 5 44.09 -2.36 18.92
CA GLY A 5 43.41 -2.43 17.63
C GLY A 5 42.48 -1.23 17.44
N ARG A 6 42.96 -0.18 16.76
CA ARG A 6 42.12 0.93 16.27
C ARG A 6 41.25 0.38 15.12
N ARG A 7 39.99 0.06 15.39
CA ARG A 7 39.01 -0.22 14.33
C ARG A 7 38.56 1.10 13.72
N GLU A 8 39.01 1.32 12.50
CA GLU A 8 38.59 2.41 11.62
C GLU A 8 37.09 2.24 11.29
N LEU A 9 36.26 3.21 11.69
CA LEU A 9 34.86 3.26 11.31
C LEU A 9 34.78 3.64 9.83
N ALA A 10 34.43 2.68 8.99
CA ALA A 10 34.18 2.91 7.57
C ALA A 10 33.10 3.98 7.40
N ARG A 11 33.46 5.05 6.68
CA ARG A 11 32.59 6.17 6.34
C ARG A 11 31.44 5.66 5.47
N ALA A 12 30.21 5.76 5.95
CA ALA A 12 29.03 5.48 5.13
C ALA A 12 28.93 6.48 3.95
N PRO A 13 28.52 6.05 2.74
CA PRO A 13 28.30 6.98 1.64
C PRO A 13 27.12 7.89 1.96
N ARG A 14 27.37 9.20 1.83
CA ARG A 14 26.42 10.28 2.02
C ARG A 14 25.47 10.30 0.82
N CYS A 15 24.26 9.76 0.96
CA CYS A 15 23.20 9.95 -0.03
C CYS A 15 22.84 11.45 -0.07
N GLN A 16 23.30 12.16 -1.09
CA GLN A 16 22.84 13.52 -1.36
C GLN A 16 21.62 13.44 -2.27
N ALA A 17 20.45 13.73 -1.72
CA ALA A 17 19.28 14.07 -2.50
C ALA A 17 19.35 15.57 -2.81
N GLY A 18 20.06 15.92 -3.89
CA GLY A 18 20.00 17.25 -4.47
C GLY A 18 18.80 17.31 -5.41
N TRP A 19 17.71 17.94 -4.97
CA TRP A 19 16.70 18.44 -5.89
C TRP A 19 16.89 19.96 -5.96
N GLU A 20 17.26 20.44 -7.14
CA GLU A 20 17.31 21.87 -7.46
C GLU A 20 16.23 22.12 -8.52
N PRO A 21 15.38 23.16 -8.39
CA PRO A 21 14.26 23.35 -9.29
C PRO A 21 14.71 24.20 -10.49
N GLU A 22 15.19 23.56 -11.54
CA GLU A 22 15.38 24.24 -12.82
C GLU A 22 14.04 24.23 -13.58
N GLY A 23 13.39 25.39 -13.59
CA GLY A 23 12.20 25.65 -14.38
C GLY A 23 12.52 25.60 -15.88
N GLY A 24 11.86 24.71 -16.59
CA GLY A 24 11.90 24.65 -18.06
C GLY A 24 10.54 24.21 -18.59
N GLY A 25 9.83 25.14 -19.23
CA GLY A 25 8.54 24.89 -19.87
C GLY A 25 8.69 24.01 -21.10
N TRP A 26 7.88 22.97 -21.20
CA TRP A 26 7.81 22.11 -22.40
C TRP A 26 6.62 22.53 -23.25
N GLN A 27 6.89 23.27 -24.33
CA GLN A 27 5.94 23.49 -25.42
C GLN A 27 5.93 22.24 -26.31
N ALA A 28 4.74 21.66 -26.51
CA ALA A 28 4.54 20.59 -27.48
C ALA A 28 4.42 21.19 -28.89
N GLN A 29 5.30 20.81 -29.81
CA GLN A 29 5.13 21.08 -31.24
C GLN A 29 4.37 19.94 -31.91
N PRO A 30 3.39 20.23 -32.79
CA PRO A 30 2.81 19.23 -33.67
C PRO A 30 3.52 19.25 -35.03
N SER A 31 3.99 18.09 -35.50
CA SER A 31 4.39 17.91 -36.90
C SER A 31 3.61 16.75 -37.50
N SER A 32 2.74 17.08 -38.47
CA SER A 32 2.09 16.14 -39.38
C SER A 32 2.84 16.08 -40.72
N PRO A 33 2.63 15.04 -41.56
CA PRO A 33 3.69 14.43 -42.37
C PRO A 33 3.72 14.92 -43.83
N THR A 34 4.89 14.80 -44.47
CA THR A 34 5.05 14.85 -45.93
C THR A 34 5.25 13.43 -46.45
N ALA A 35 4.37 13.01 -47.36
CA ALA A 35 4.43 11.74 -48.07
C ALA A 35 5.32 11.84 -49.31
N THR A 36 6.18 10.85 -49.57
CA THR A 36 6.43 10.28 -50.92
C THR A 36 7.34 9.03 -50.88
N LEU A 37 6.71 7.89 -51.27
CA LEU A 37 7.14 6.80 -52.17
C LEU A 37 8.24 5.75 -51.83
N GLU A 38 7.94 4.55 -52.37
CA GLU A 38 8.78 3.37 -52.68
C GLU A 38 9.02 2.26 -51.62
N GLY A 39 8.18 1.20 -51.71
CA GLY A 39 8.63 -0.19 -51.95
C GLY A 39 9.41 -0.98 -50.88
N GLY A 40 8.72 -1.87 -50.16
CA GLY A 40 9.34 -3.03 -49.48
C GLY A 40 8.37 -3.85 -48.60
N PRO A 41 8.07 -5.13 -48.91
CA PRO A 41 7.19 -5.94 -48.07
C PRO A 41 7.98 -6.52 -46.90
N GLY A 42 7.60 -6.18 -45.67
CA GLY A 42 8.01 -6.98 -44.50
C GLY A 42 8.69 -6.24 -43.35
N ALA A 43 8.47 -4.95 -43.14
CA ALA A 43 8.72 -4.37 -41.82
C ALA A 43 7.49 -4.61 -40.95
N LYS A 44 7.48 -5.75 -40.23
CA LYS A 44 6.51 -5.97 -39.14
C LYS A 44 6.65 -4.80 -38.17
N ALA A 45 5.71 -3.85 -38.25
CA ALA A 45 5.60 -2.78 -37.27
C ALA A 45 5.61 -3.44 -35.89
N ARG A 46 6.69 -3.22 -35.12
CA ARG A 46 6.76 -3.66 -33.74
C ARG A 46 5.58 -3.02 -33.04
N LYS A 47 4.54 -3.82 -32.80
CA LYS A 47 3.36 -3.45 -32.02
C LYS A 47 3.87 -2.80 -30.74
N GLY A 48 3.66 -1.49 -30.63
CA GLY A 48 4.17 -0.67 -29.54
C GLY A 48 3.86 -1.33 -28.21
N ARG A 49 4.86 -1.35 -27.33
CA ARG A 49 4.74 -1.89 -25.98
C ARG A 49 3.60 -1.17 -25.27
N SER A 50 2.87 -1.91 -24.43
CA SER A 50 1.64 -1.49 -23.76
C SER A 50 1.69 -0.04 -23.30
N ILE A 51 0.79 0.78 -23.84
CA ILE A 51 0.42 2.06 -23.22
C ILE A 51 -0.07 1.73 -21.81
N SER A 52 0.54 2.34 -20.78
CA SER A 52 0.05 2.24 -19.41
C SER A 52 -1.38 2.77 -19.38
N ARG A 53 -2.38 1.91 -19.14
CA ARG A 53 -3.77 2.34 -18.98
C ARG A 53 -3.89 3.12 -17.68
N THR A 54 -4.51 4.29 -17.72
CA THR A 54 -4.88 5.07 -16.53
C THR A 54 -5.79 4.25 -15.63
N ARG A 55 -5.52 4.26 -14.32
CA ARG A 55 -6.31 3.58 -13.29
C ARG A 55 -6.78 4.60 -12.28
N HIS A 56 -8.07 4.59 -11.98
CA HIS A 56 -8.65 5.39 -10.91
C HIS A 56 -8.79 4.50 -9.67
N VAL A 57 -8.45 5.04 -8.51
CA VAL A 57 -8.71 4.42 -7.21
C VAL A 57 -9.67 5.34 -6.47
N GLU A 58 -10.91 4.89 -6.32
CA GLU A 58 -11.95 5.58 -5.57
C GLU A 58 -11.76 5.30 -4.07
N LEU A 59 -11.60 6.37 -3.28
CA LEU A 59 -11.26 6.28 -1.87
C LEU A 59 -12.42 6.74 -0.98
N LEU A 60 -12.73 5.92 0.02
CA LEU A 60 -13.42 6.33 1.24
C LEU A 60 -12.38 6.74 2.28
N VAL A 61 -12.40 8.01 2.69
CA VAL A 61 -11.50 8.51 3.75
C VAL A 61 -12.28 8.65 5.04
N VAL A 62 -11.78 8.02 6.11
CA VAL A 62 -12.38 8.05 7.45
C VAL A 62 -11.40 8.75 8.40
N ALA A 63 -11.80 9.88 8.97
CA ALA A 63 -11.12 10.49 10.10
C ALA A 63 -11.76 10.02 11.40
N ASP A 64 -10.96 9.44 12.29
CA ASP A 64 -11.41 9.01 13.61
C ASP A 64 -11.70 10.20 14.55
N PHE A 65 -12.20 9.88 15.74
CA PHE A 65 -12.52 10.87 16.74
C PHE A 65 -11.29 11.65 17.24
N SER A 66 -10.12 10.99 17.38
CA SER A 66 -8.89 11.65 17.85
C SER A 66 -8.40 12.72 16.85
N LEU A 67 -8.50 12.45 15.54
CA LEU A 67 -8.16 13.39 14.49
C LEU A 67 -9.16 14.56 14.41
N TYR A 68 -10.45 14.28 14.56
CA TYR A 68 -11.46 15.35 14.65
C TYR A 68 -11.25 16.23 15.88
N GLN A 69 -10.94 15.66 17.05
CA GLN A 69 -10.63 16.46 18.25
C GLN A 69 -9.42 17.39 18.04
N ALA A 70 -8.39 16.92 17.33
CA ALA A 70 -7.17 17.69 17.11
C ALA A 70 -7.34 18.84 16.09
N LEU A 71 -8.10 18.61 15.01
CA LEU A 71 -8.22 19.57 13.90
C LEU A 71 -9.56 20.33 13.89
N GLY A 72 -10.55 19.83 14.62
CA GLY A 72 -11.90 20.36 14.71
C GLY A 72 -12.56 20.52 13.33
N PRO A 73 -13.13 21.70 13.02
CA PRO A 73 -13.85 21.93 11.78
C PRO A 73 -12.96 21.88 10.53
N ASN A 74 -11.64 22.04 10.68
CA ASN A 74 -10.70 22.08 9.57
C ASN A 74 -10.27 20.69 9.07
N VAL A 75 -10.73 19.60 9.71
CA VAL A 75 -10.35 18.23 9.35
C VAL A 75 -10.60 17.93 7.87
N ASN A 76 -11.73 18.36 7.30
CA ASN A 76 -12.05 18.10 5.89
C ASN A 76 -11.04 18.75 4.94
N GLN A 77 -10.67 20.01 5.22
CA GLN A 77 -9.68 20.72 4.41
C GLN A 77 -8.32 20.05 4.51
N TYR A 78 -7.92 19.63 5.71
CA TYR A 78 -6.68 18.88 5.92
C TYR A 78 -6.66 17.58 5.10
N LEU A 79 -7.74 16.79 5.15
CA LEU A 79 -7.87 15.55 4.38
C LEU A 79 -7.76 15.81 2.88
N LEU A 80 -8.45 16.83 2.37
CA LEU A 80 -8.39 17.19 0.95
C LEU A 80 -6.95 17.57 0.53
N VAL A 81 -6.24 18.36 1.32
CA VAL A 81 -4.84 18.74 1.04
C VAL A 81 -3.94 17.51 1.06
N LEU A 82 -4.08 16.64 2.05
CA LEU A 82 -3.30 15.42 2.19
C LEU A 82 -3.46 14.50 0.96
N PHE A 83 -4.71 14.23 0.56
CA PHE A 83 -4.97 13.36 -0.59
C PHE A 83 -4.67 14.03 -1.92
N ALA A 84 -4.76 15.36 -2.04
CA ALA A 84 -4.29 16.08 -3.22
C ALA A 84 -2.76 16.00 -3.38
N ALA A 85 -2.01 16.06 -2.27
CA ALA A 85 -0.58 15.83 -2.28
C ALA A 85 -0.25 14.37 -2.64
N ALA A 86 -0.94 13.41 -2.03
CA ALA A 86 -0.78 11.99 -2.35
C ALA A 86 -1.06 11.71 -3.84
N ASP A 87 -2.17 12.21 -4.39
CA ASP A 87 -2.53 12.03 -5.80
C ASP A 87 -1.43 12.55 -6.75
N ARG A 88 -0.78 13.68 -6.42
CA ARG A 88 0.36 14.19 -7.20
C ARG A 88 1.56 13.23 -7.18
N LEU A 89 1.81 12.57 -6.04
CA LEU A 89 2.88 11.57 -5.92
C LEU A 89 2.56 10.31 -6.73
N TYR A 90 1.31 9.83 -6.69
CA TYR A 90 0.89 8.64 -7.46
C TYR A 90 0.84 8.86 -8.98
N ARG A 91 0.71 10.12 -9.41
CA ARG A 91 0.83 10.53 -10.82
C ARG A 91 2.28 10.79 -11.26
N HIS A 92 3.27 10.53 -10.40
CA HIS A 92 4.66 10.79 -10.76
C HIS A 92 5.17 9.76 -11.80
N PRO A 93 5.84 10.20 -12.89
CA PRO A 93 6.28 9.32 -13.98
C PRO A 93 7.20 8.17 -13.55
N SER A 94 7.89 8.28 -12.41
CA SER A 94 8.75 7.22 -11.87
C SER A 94 8.02 5.92 -11.54
N LEU A 95 6.70 5.97 -11.33
CA LEU A 95 5.89 4.79 -11.02
C LEU A 95 5.54 3.96 -12.28
N ALA A 96 5.93 4.43 -13.48
CA ALA A 96 5.67 3.78 -14.78
C ALA A 96 4.20 3.37 -15.02
N SER A 97 3.29 3.92 -14.24
CA SER A 97 1.85 3.64 -14.23
C SER A 97 1.11 4.96 -13.96
N ASP A 98 0.02 5.19 -14.68
CA ASP A 98 -0.86 6.36 -14.46
C ASP A 98 -1.95 5.95 -13.47
N VAL A 99 -1.71 6.20 -12.18
CA VAL A 99 -2.66 5.94 -11.10
C VAL A 99 -3.18 7.29 -10.58
N ARG A 100 -4.50 7.41 -10.48
CA ARG A 100 -5.19 8.62 -10.02
C ARG A 100 -6.01 8.30 -8.79
N LEU A 101 -5.77 9.02 -7.71
CA LEU A 101 -6.54 8.87 -6.48
C LEU A 101 -7.74 9.82 -6.53
N ALA A 102 -8.93 9.30 -6.28
CA ALA A 102 -10.15 10.08 -6.23
C ALA A 102 -10.83 9.88 -4.87
N VAL A 103 -10.85 10.90 -4.02
CA VAL A 103 -11.62 10.87 -2.78
C VAL A 103 -13.10 11.05 -3.12
N THR A 104 -13.83 9.95 -3.23
CA THR A 104 -15.25 9.96 -3.61
C THR A 104 -16.15 10.15 -2.39
N LYS A 105 -15.66 9.79 -1.21
CA LYS A 105 -16.39 9.87 0.06
C LYS A 105 -15.46 10.20 1.21
N MET A 106 -15.97 10.99 2.15
CA MET A 106 -15.28 11.38 3.36
C MET A 106 -16.23 11.24 4.55
N LEU A 107 -15.75 10.64 5.61
CA LEU A 107 -16.50 10.43 6.85
C LEU A 107 -15.65 10.92 8.02
N VAL A 108 -16.23 11.76 8.86
CA VAL A 108 -15.59 12.30 10.06
C VAL A 108 -16.36 11.78 11.26
N ILE A 109 -15.70 10.97 12.08
CA ILE A 109 -16.25 10.44 13.32
C ILE A 109 -16.22 11.54 14.38
N ARG A 110 -17.40 11.97 14.84
CA ARG A 110 -17.52 13.03 15.85
C ARG A 110 -17.68 12.48 17.26
N HIS A 111 -18.05 11.21 17.38
CA HIS A 111 -18.16 10.50 18.63
C HIS A 111 -17.45 9.15 18.52
N GLU A 112 -16.65 8.79 19.53
CA GLU A 112 -15.85 7.57 19.53
C GLU A 112 -16.68 6.30 19.26
N SER A 113 -17.92 6.24 19.75
CA SER A 113 -18.85 5.12 19.55
C SER A 113 -19.35 4.93 18.12
N GLU A 114 -19.20 5.92 17.25
CA GLU A 114 -19.65 5.85 15.85
C GLU A 114 -18.62 5.20 14.94
N GLY A 115 -17.35 5.16 15.37
CA GLY A 115 -16.21 4.71 14.59
C GLY A 115 -15.74 3.30 14.93
N PRO A 116 -14.72 2.81 14.21
CA PRO A 116 -13.99 1.62 14.64
C PRO A 116 -13.26 1.89 15.96
N GLU A 117 -13.12 0.87 16.79
CA GLU A 117 -12.26 0.95 17.97
C GLU A 117 -10.78 1.01 17.52
N VAL A 118 -10.10 2.09 17.90
CA VAL A 118 -8.67 2.30 17.65
C VAL A 118 -7.88 1.90 18.89
N LEU A 119 -6.96 0.95 18.72
CA LEU A 119 -6.14 0.37 19.76
C LEU A 119 -4.66 0.64 19.46
N GLN A 120 -3.80 0.65 20.48
CA GLN A 120 -2.36 0.84 20.27
C GLN A 120 -1.75 -0.23 19.35
N GLU A 121 -2.30 -1.43 19.26
CA GLU A 121 -1.79 -2.47 18.38
C GLU A 121 -2.34 -2.31 16.95
N ALA A 122 -1.48 -1.93 16.00
CA ALA A 122 -1.90 -1.57 14.64
C ALA A 122 -2.68 -2.68 13.91
N GLN A 123 -2.31 -3.95 14.14
CA GLN A 123 -2.98 -5.10 13.54
C GLN A 123 -4.42 -5.24 14.03
N ARG A 124 -4.68 -5.00 15.33
CA ARG A 124 -6.03 -5.05 15.89
C ARG A 124 -6.88 -3.88 15.38
N THR A 125 -6.31 -2.68 15.32
CA THR A 125 -6.99 -1.51 14.74
C THR A 125 -7.39 -1.73 13.28
N LEU A 126 -6.51 -2.32 12.47
CA LEU A 126 -6.83 -2.67 11.09
C LEU A 126 -7.98 -3.67 11.00
N HIS A 127 -7.99 -4.70 11.85
CA HIS A 127 -9.08 -5.67 11.92
C HIS A 127 -10.41 -5.02 12.30
N ASN A 128 -10.43 -4.23 13.37
CA ASN A 128 -11.60 -3.49 13.84
C ASN A 128 -12.15 -2.55 12.75
N PHE A 129 -11.27 -1.88 12.01
CA PHE A 129 -11.66 -1.01 10.91
C PHE A 129 -12.30 -1.78 9.74
N CYS A 130 -11.72 -2.90 9.34
CA CYS A 130 -12.30 -3.76 8.30
C CYS A 130 -13.70 -4.25 8.68
N ASP A 131 -13.90 -4.64 9.94
CA ASP A 131 -15.19 -5.11 10.44
C ASP A 131 -16.24 -4.01 10.47
N TRP A 132 -15.88 -2.85 11.02
CA TRP A 132 -16.71 -1.66 11.01
C TRP A 132 -17.09 -1.24 9.58
N GLN A 133 -16.13 -1.27 8.66
CA GLN A 133 -16.35 -0.93 7.25
C GLN A 133 -17.31 -1.91 6.58
N ARG A 134 -17.26 -3.21 6.90
CA ARG A 134 -18.24 -4.20 6.39
C ARG A 134 -19.64 -3.95 6.94
N GLN A 135 -19.76 -3.62 8.23
CA GLN A 135 -21.05 -3.28 8.85
C GLN A 135 -21.64 -1.99 8.28
N MET A 136 -20.81 -0.99 7.97
CA MET A 136 -21.28 0.23 7.32
C MET A 136 -21.91 -0.05 5.96
N ARG A 137 -21.34 -0.98 5.17
CA ARG A 137 -21.89 -1.34 3.85
C ARG A 137 -23.27 -2.02 3.90
N THR A 138 -23.67 -2.60 5.04
CA THR A 138 -25.01 -3.18 5.17
C THR A 138 -26.07 -2.14 5.46
N ARG A 139 -25.68 -0.91 5.84
CA ARG A 139 -26.64 0.17 6.08
C ARG A 139 -27.19 0.71 4.76
N PRO A 140 -28.52 0.94 4.66
CA PRO A 140 -29.14 1.36 3.40
C PRO A 140 -28.53 2.62 2.79
N GLU A 141 -28.11 3.58 3.62
CA GLU A 141 -27.53 4.84 3.17
C GLU A 141 -26.12 4.70 2.57
N TRP A 142 -25.40 3.62 2.89
CA TRP A 142 -24.05 3.32 2.37
C TRP A 142 -24.02 2.17 1.37
N ALA A 143 -25.09 1.37 1.25
CA ALA A 143 -25.13 0.19 0.39
C ALA A 143 -24.89 0.50 -1.10
N ALA A 144 -25.30 1.68 -1.57
CA ALA A 144 -25.10 2.13 -2.95
C ALA A 144 -23.74 2.81 -3.19
N VAL A 145 -22.98 3.10 -2.13
CA VAL A 145 -21.73 3.85 -2.20
C VAL A 145 -20.60 2.93 -2.66
N LYS A 146 -19.94 3.27 -3.77
CA LYS A 146 -18.79 2.55 -4.31
C LYS A 146 -17.49 3.26 -3.95
N TYR A 147 -16.49 2.46 -3.61
CA TYR A 147 -15.08 2.83 -3.42
C TYR A 147 -14.24 1.55 -3.57
N ASP A 148 -13.01 1.71 -4.03
CA ASP A 148 -12.04 0.63 -4.20
C ASP A 148 -11.27 0.33 -2.91
N ALA A 149 -11.00 1.38 -2.13
CA ALA A 149 -10.30 1.25 -0.85
C ALA A 149 -10.85 2.24 0.20
N ALA A 150 -10.72 1.85 1.46
CA ALA A 150 -11.03 2.70 2.60
C ALA A 150 -9.75 2.99 3.39
N VAL A 151 -9.57 4.24 3.80
CA VAL A 151 -8.39 4.70 4.55
C VAL A 151 -8.84 5.30 5.87
N LEU A 152 -8.38 4.73 6.98
CA LEU A 152 -8.55 5.29 8.32
C LEU A 152 -7.36 6.19 8.66
N LEU A 153 -7.66 7.40 9.15
CA LEU A 153 -6.66 8.33 9.67
C LEU A 153 -6.95 8.59 11.14
N THR A 154 -5.91 8.45 11.96
CA THR A 154 -5.95 8.61 13.41
C THR A 154 -4.76 9.43 13.90
N ARG A 155 -4.93 10.13 15.03
CA ARG A 155 -3.84 10.80 15.75
C ARG A 155 -3.17 9.89 16.77
N GLU A 156 -3.77 8.74 17.06
CA GLU A 156 -3.18 7.75 17.95
C GLU A 156 -1.90 7.16 17.36
N VAL A 157 -0.89 6.96 18.21
CA VAL A 157 0.35 6.30 17.81
C VAL A 157 0.15 4.79 17.91
N LEU A 158 0.23 4.11 16.76
CA LEU A 158 0.05 2.67 16.68
C LEU A 158 1.40 1.95 16.69
N ASN A 159 1.52 0.95 17.55
CA ASN A 159 2.62 0.01 17.60
C ASN A 159 2.45 -1.01 16.48
N VAL A 160 3.40 -1.03 15.55
CA VAL A 160 3.52 -2.09 14.54
C VAL A 160 4.35 -3.20 15.16
N VAL A 161 3.68 -4.22 15.70
CA VAL A 161 4.38 -5.40 16.22
C VAL A 161 4.93 -6.18 15.03
N LEU A 162 6.23 -6.05 14.78
CA LEU A 162 6.96 -6.97 13.91
C LEU A 162 7.22 -8.26 14.69
N ALA A 163 6.18 -9.09 14.81
CA ALA A 163 6.38 -10.47 15.20
C ALA A 163 7.08 -11.18 14.03
N CYS A 164 8.42 -11.16 14.01
CA CYS A 164 9.16 -12.19 13.32
C CYS A 164 8.87 -13.49 14.08
N SER A 165 7.80 -14.18 13.68
CA SER A 165 7.60 -15.58 14.02
C SER A 165 8.82 -16.31 13.49
N HIS A 166 9.77 -16.56 14.41
CA HIS A 166 10.85 -17.49 14.16
C HIS A 166 10.15 -18.78 13.76
N GLY A 167 10.38 -19.20 12.51
CA GLY A 167 9.79 -20.40 11.97
C GLY A 167 10.06 -21.54 12.94
N HIS A 168 9.03 -21.99 13.64
CA HIS A 168 9.05 -23.31 14.25
C HIS A 168 9.19 -24.27 13.06
N THR A 169 10.42 -24.71 12.81
CA THR A 169 10.67 -25.88 11.98
C THR A 169 9.94 -27.03 12.66
N HIS A 170 8.74 -27.32 12.18
CA HIS A 170 8.03 -28.55 12.49
C HIS A 170 8.86 -29.69 11.89
N SER A 171 9.81 -30.22 12.66
CA SER A 171 10.48 -31.46 12.33
C SER A 171 9.45 -32.58 12.41
N HIS A 172 8.82 -32.85 11.26
CA HIS A 172 8.07 -34.05 10.99
C HIS A 172 9.07 -35.23 10.94
N THR A 173 9.52 -35.70 12.09
CA THR A 173 9.96 -37.09 12.24
C THR A 173 8.81 -37.83 12.90
N ASP A 174 8.19 -38.62 12.05
CA ASP A 174 7.06 -39.47 12.32
C ASP A 174 7.34 -40.47 13.46
N ARG A 175 6.23 -40.85 14.06
CA ARG A 175 6.04 -41.71 15.21
C ARG A 175 6.48 -43.15 14.89
N MET A 176 7.45 -43.69 15.62
CA MET A 176 7.51 -45.14 15.87
C MET A 176 7.50 -45.40 17.37
N THR A 177 6.29 -45.36 17.91
CA THR A 177 5.94 -46.04 19.16
C THR A 177 6.02 -47.55 18.96
N ARG A 178 6.75 -48.20 19.87
CA ARG A 178 6.61 -49.62 20.20
C ARG A 178 5.13 -50.03 20.25
N SER A 179 4.79 -51.10 19.52
CA SER A 179 3.81 -52.08 20.00
C SER A 179 4.00 -53.40 19.27
N HIS A 180 4.42 -54.39 20.05
CA HIS A 180 4.34 -55.83 19.80
C HIS A 180 2.99 -56.22 19.20
N LEU A 181 2.97 -56.76 17.99
CA LEU A 181 1.91 -57.66 17.53
C LEU A 181 2.57 -58.78 16.71
N ARG A 182 2.72 -59.91 17.39
CA ARG A 182 3.22 -61.20 16.91
C ARG A 182 2.11 -61.86 16.08
N TRP A 183 2.30 -62.00 14.79
CA TRP A 183 1.51 -62.92 13.96
C TRP A 183 2.38 -64.12 13.58
N HIS A 184 2.02 -65.27 14.14
CA HIS A 184 2.55 -66.59 13.80
C HIS A 184 2.35 -66.86 12.31
N ARG A 185 3.43 -67.18 11.60
CA ARG A 185 3.37 -67.77 10.26
C ARG A 185 3.46 -69.28 10.41
N HIS A 186 2.32 -69.96 10.27
CA HIS A 186 2.27 -71.36 9.86
C HIS A 186 2.78 -71.43 8.41
N THR A 187 3.73 -72.33 8.13
CA THR A 187 3.65 -73.37 7.08
C THR A 187 4.96 -74.17 7.00
N HIS A 188 4.77 -75.49 6.97
CA HIS A 188 5.70 -76.61 6.72
C HIS A 188 6.70 -77.01 7.80
#